data_AF-A0A7W0Q3G3-F1
#
_entry.id   AF-A0A7W0Q3G3-F1
#
_cell.length_a   1.000
_cell.length_b   1.000
_cell.length_c   1.000
_cell.angle_alpha   90.00
_cell.angle_beta   90.00
_cell.angle_gamma   90.00
#
_symmetry.space_group_name_H-M   'P 1'
#
loop_
_entity.id
_entity.type
_entity.pdbx_description
1 polymer ?
#
loop_
_entity_poly.entity_id
_entity_poly.type
_entity_poly.pdbx_seq_one_letter_code
_entity_poly.pdbx_strand_id
1 'polypeptide(L)'
;MRWRPLVISVGVLVSIGGIAIGAWPPRGPASPRALPGWPLYERYCVACHGAAGDGRGPGAPYTKGRPRDLVNGDYAWRSTPIGQPPTDDDLRATLRHGAPGTSMPGFALSPAQLDDLVAVVKAFAPARFATPAVPIGFASPPAPAAERGAKLWSELGCASCHGARGAGDTAAAKAMASPPYDLTRELHRPRATDDSEARRRAAALSIATGLAGTAMPGYAGTVADADIWALADHVVTLRGADSKVDRSTLDAAAIARDRVAKLEVGRWPGTDPDEARLFGGPIAPQGAPPASLGPAQASLAARQCSRCHNKQFREWEPSLHHGATSPGLAAQMYGLPADEVASCLRCHAPLPEQATDRALYADGASCAGCHVRNWTRHGPEQLAPSLLPLPGYPLTTLAVYERADFCLPCHQLPPRTAVAGKPLLNTYKEWLEGPYMKRGVQCQHCHMPNREHSFKGIHDPQTFREGIALTARAHARDGTVTVTVEVANVGAGHYLPTTPTPAAWLSIELLDARGKPIRGGLAKQRIGRDIYFDGSWHERADTRIPPGEKLTMTRAWRVAGATTARVKLDVHPDDYYERLYASQLRKRLVPERRALYEEALARGRKAHYTAEQRELPITAR
;
A
#
# COMPACT_ATOMS: atom_id res chain seq x y z
N MET A 1 64.53 20.81 79.56
CA MET A 1 64.03 19.45 79.23
C MET A 1 62.50 19.44 79.26
N ARG A 2 61.85 18.46 78.61
CA ARG A 2 60.38 18.31 78.48
C ARG A 2 59.65 19.47 77.81
N TRP A 3 59.50 19.39 76.48
CA TRP A 3 58.48 20.13 75.75
C TRP A 3 57.11 19.44 75.91
N ARG A 4 56.02 20.23 75.87
CA ARG A 4 54.65 19.76 75.56
C ARG A 4 54.09 20.72 74.49
N PRO A 5 53.60 20.24 73.34
CA PRO A 5 53.11 21.13 72.29
C PRO A 5 51.79 21.79 72.68
N LEU A 6 51.62 23.04 72.28
CA LEU A 6 50.40 23.82 72.48
C LEU A 6 49.44 23.55 71.30
N VAL A 7 48.20 23.15 71.58
CA VAL A 7 47.18 22.97 70.54
C VAL A 7 46.49 24.31 70.29
N ILE A 8 46.74 24.91 69.12
CA ILE A 8 46.01 26.10 68.63
C ILE A 8 45.08 25.67 67.51
N SER A 9 43.78 25.75 67.75
CA SER A 9 42.75 25.43 66.75
C SER A 9 42.59 26.57 65.74
N VAL A 10 43.25 26.44 64.58
CA VAL A 10 43.06 27.37 63.46
C VAL A 10 41.75 27.04 62.75
N GLY A 11 40.73 27.89 62.92
CA GLY A 11 39.46 27.79 62.19
C GLY A 11 39.64 28.20 60.73
N VAL A 12 39.59 27.25 59.80
CA VAL A 12 39.64 27.52 58.35
C VAL A 12 38.27 27.99 57.86
N LEU A 13 38.15 29.29 57.58
CA LEU A 13 37.01 29.88 56.91
C LEU A 13 36.99 29.47 55.42
N VAL A 14 36.38 28.32 55.13
CA VAL A 14 36.13 27.89 53.75
C VAL A 14 35.08 28.81 53.13
N SER A 15 35.54 29.76 52.31
CA SER A 15 34.67 30.62 51.52
C SER A 15 34.01 29.80 50.42
N ILE A 16 32.78 29.34 50.65
CA ILE A 16 31.99 28.64 49.64
C ILE A 16 31.62 29.64 48.54
N GLY A 17 32.38 29.63 47.44
CA GLY A 17 32.06 30.37 46.24
C GLY A 17 30.72 29.89 45.70
N GLY A 18 29.69 30.73 45.78
CA GLY A 18 28.35 30.42 45.30
C GLY A 18 28.34 30.24 43.79
N ILE A 19 28.44 28.99 43.32
CA ILE A 19 28.17 28.64 41.93
C ILE A 19 26.71 28.96 41.68
N ALA A 20 26.45 30.05 40.95
CA ALA A 20 25.12 30.38 40.48
C ALA A 20 24.62 29.21 39.61
N ILE A 21 23.61 28.48 40.09
CA ILE A 21 22.97 27.41 39.33
C ILE A 21 22.19 28.08 38.20
N GLY A 22 22.87 28.31 37.08
CA GLY A 22 22.26 28.86 35.88
C GLY A 22 21.08 27.98 35.49
N ALA A 23 19.88 28.55 35.48
CA ALA A 23 18.68 27.84 35.08
C ALA A 23 18.92 27.22 33.69
N TRP A 24 18.72 25.91 33.56
CA TRP A 24 18.77 25.27 32.26
C TRP A 24 17.82 26.00 31.31
N PRO A 25 18.24 26.26 30.05
CA PRO A 25 17.35 26.86 29.07
C PRO A 25 16.07 26.01 28.99
N PRO A 26 14.88 26.64 28.86
CA PRO A 26 13.63 25.90 28.81
C PRO A 26 13.72 24.85 27.71
N ARG A 27 13.39 23.60 28.03
CA ARG A 27 13.44 22.49 27.07
C ARG A 27 12.65 22.90 25.84
N GLY A 28 13.34 22.98 24.69
CA GLY A 28 12.70 23.29 23.41
C GLY A 28 11.57 22.30 23.09
N PRO A 29 10.64 22.67 22.18
CA PRO A 29 9.56 21.77 21.79
C PRO A 29 10.14 20.41 21.38
N ALA A 30 9.54 19.34 21.90
CA ALA A 30 10.02 17.98 21.63
C ALA A 30 10.03 17.72 20.13
N SER A 31 11.16 17.23 19.61
CA SER A 31 11.28 16.83 18.20
C SER A 31 10.14 15.86 17.84
N PRO A 32 9.52 15.97 16.66
CA PRO A 32 8.51 15.02 16.20
C PRO A 32 8.93 13.56 16.34
N ARG A 33 10.24 13.27 16.22
CA ARG A 33 10.84 11.92 16.35
C ARG A 33 10.95 11.39 17.78
N ALA A 34 10.80 12.25 18.78
CA ALA A 34 10.89 11.90 20.20
C ALA A 34 9.51 11.67 20.86
N LEU A 35 8.41 11.81 20.10
CA LEU A 35 7.05 11.65 20.60
C LEU A 35 6.55 10.21 20.42
N PRO A 36 5.65 9.70 21.30
CA PRO A 36 5.17 8.31 21.25
C PRO A 36 4.53 7.92 19.91
N GLY A 37 3.92 8.88 19.20
CA GLY A 37 3.35 8.67 17.88
C GLY A 37 4.36 8.56 16.72
N TRP A 38 5.66 8.79 16.92
CA TRP A 38 6.62 8.76 15.79
C TRP A 38 6.60 7.44 15.01
N PRO A 39 6.59 6.24 15.65
CA PRO A 39 6.51 4.98 14.92
C PRO A 39 5.22 4.85 14.09
N LEU A 40 4.13 5.52 14.45
CA LEU A 40 2.90 5.58 13.65
C LEU A 40 3.03 6.56 12.48
N TYR A 41 3.69 7.70 12.68
CA TYR A 41 3.97 8.67 11.61
C TYR A 41 4.95 8.10 10.58
N GLU A 42 5.96 7.37 11.04
CA GLU A 42 6.90 6.59 10.24
C GLU A 42 6.20 5.46 9.46
N ARG A 43 5.32 4.70 10.15
CA ARG A 43 4.45 3.65 9.57
C ARG A 43 3.56 4.12 8.43
N TYR A 44 2.90 5.26 8.61
CA TYR A 44 1.75 5.64 7.79
C TYR A 44 1.93 6.94 6.98
N CYS A 45 2.81 7.85 7.40
CA CYS A 45 2.81 9.24 6.92
C CYS A 45 4.11 9.63 6.20
N VAL A 46 5.29 9.18 6.66
CA VAL A 46 6.61 9.56 6.10
C VAL A 46 6.70 9.38 4.59
N ALA A 47 6.12 8.31 4.04
CA ALA A 47 6.12 8.03 2.60
C ALA A 47 5.54 9.20 1.77
N CYS A 48 4.56 9.94 2.28
CA CYS A 48 3.95 11.08 1.60
C CYS A 48 4.37 12.44 2.21
N HIS A 49 4.32 12.58 3.53
CA HIS A 49 4.58 13.84 4.23
C HIS A 49 6.06 14.10 4.52
N GLY A 50 6.93 13.12 4.31
CA GLY A 50 8.37 13.23 4.53
C GLY A 50 8.78 13.08 6.00
N ALA A 51 10.02 12.66 6.24
CA ALA A 51 10.59 12.52 7.58
C ALA A 51 10.96 13.86 8.25
N ALA A 52 10.68 14.98 7.57
CA ALA A 52 10.74 16.35 8.05
C ALA A 52 9.35 17.03 8.12
N GLY A 53 8.27 16.34 7.70
CA GLY A 53 6.92 16.90 7.65
C GLY A 53 6.66 17.89 6.52
N ASP A 54 7.64 18.16 5.65
CA ASP A 54 7.63 19.19 4.60
C ASP A 54 6.73 18.88 3.39
N GLY A 55 5.99 17.76 3.42
CA GLY A 55 5.17 17.34 2.29
C GLY A 55 5.97 16.83 1.09
N ARG A 56 7.26 16.46 1.28
CA ARG A 56 8.16 15.98 0.22
C ARG A 56 8.67 14.55 0.47
N GLY A 57 7.84 13.70 1.07
CA GLY A 57 8.11 12.26 1.09
C GLY A 57 8.25 11.67 -0.32
N PRO A 58 8.86 10.49 -0.50
CA PRO A 58 9.08 9.90 -1.83
C PRO A 58 7.80 9.75 -2.67
N GLY A 59 6.65 9.53 -2.02
CA GLY A 59 5.29 9.52 -2.61
C GLY A 59 4.79 10.87 -3.14
N ALA A 60 5.29 11.98 -2.59
CA ALA A 60 4.66 13.29 -2.69
C ALA A 60 4.50 13.88 -4.10
N PRO A 61 5.45 13.73 -5.05
CA PRO A 61 5.27 14.32 -6.38
C PRO A 61 4.19 13.63 -7.23
N TYR A 62 3.56 12.57 -6.72
CA TYR A 62 2.73 11.65 -7.52
C TYR A 62 1.39 11.29 -6.86
N THR A 63 1.17 11.64 -5.60
CA THR A 63 -0.15 11.58 -4.95
C THR A 63 -1.17 12.43 -5.70
N LYS A 64 -2.45 12.06 -5.64
CA LYS A 64 -3.53 12.89 -6.17
C LYS A 64 -3.71 14.09 -5.23
N GLY A 65 -3.21 15.25 -5.67
CA GLY A 65 -2.94 16.40 -4.81
C GLY A 65 -1.60 16.26 -4.08
N ARG A 66 -0.89 17.38 -3.87
CA ARG A 66 0.36 17.40 -3.09
C ARG A 66 0.06 17.08 -1.62
N PRO A 67 0.86 16.27 -0.92
CA PRO A 67 0.71 16.06 0.51
C PRO A 67 0.85 17.38 1.26
N ARG A 68 0.24 17.48 2.44
CA ARG A 68 0.34 18.71 3.23
C ARG A 68 1.73 18.84 3.83
N ASP A 69 2.41 19.93 3.51
CA ASP A 69 3.50 20.47 4.31
C ASP A 69 2.96 20.83 5.71
N LEU A 70 3.37 20.05 6.70
CA LEU A 70 2.99 20.13 8.10
C LEU A 70 3.81 21.20 8.84
N VAL A 71 4.97 21.60 8.31
CA VAL A 71 5.90 22.57 8.92
C VAL A 71 5.35 24.00 8.83
N ASN A 72 4.68 24.32 7.71
CA ASN A 72 3.95 25.59 7.58
C ASN A 72 2.74 25.69 8.53
N GLY A 73 2.22 24.56 9.00
CA GLY A 73 1.09 24.49 9.93
C GLY A 73 -0.26 25.01 9.39
N ASP A 74 -0.38 25.22 8.07
CA ASP A 74 -1.61 25.67 7.42
C ASP A 74 -2.43 24.48 6.90
N TYR A 75 -3.59 24.21 7.51
CA TYR A 75 -4.43 23.06 7.15
C TYR A 75 -5.66 23.48 6.34
N ALA A 76 -5.99 22.73 5.29
CA ALA A 76 -7.14 23.05 4.45
C ALA A 76 -8.47 22.85 5.20
N TRP A 77 -8.61 21.75 5.94
CA TRP A 77 -9.82 21.37 6.67
C TRP A 77 -9.67 21.74 8.14
N ARG A 78 -10.44 22.75 8.56
CA ARG A 78 -10.42 23.33 9.92
C ARG A 78 -11.84 23.70 10.33
N SER A 79 -12.08 23.90 11.61
CA SER A 79 -13.26 24.56 12.17
C SER A 79 -13.01 26.05 12.51
N THR A 80 -11.77 26.52 12.35
CA THR A 80 -11.26 27.83 12.79
C THR A 80 -11.19 28.86 11.64
N PRO A 81 -11.07 30.17 11.91
CA PRO A 81 -10.80 31.20 10.90
C PRO A 81 -9.46 31.01 10.18
N ILE A 82 -9.34 31.46 8.91
CA ILE A 82 -8.04 31.51 8.23
C ILE A 82 -7.05 32.33 9.08
N GLY A 83 -5.84 31.80 9.28
CA GLY A 83 -4.84 32.38 10.17
C GLY A 83 -4.74 31.70 11.53
N GLN A 84 -5.68 30.84 11.92
CA GLN A 84 -5.58 29.97 13.09
C GLN A 84 -5.30 28.50 12.71
N PRO A 85 -4.64 27.72 13.58
CA PRO A 85 -4.47 26.26 13.39
C PRO A 85 -5.81 25.51 13.41
N PRO A 86 -5.86 24.25 12.91
CA PRO A 86 -6.97 23.33 13.17
C PRO A 86 -7.10 23.01 14.67
N THR A 87 -8.28 22.55 15.08
CA THR A 87 -8.45 21.87 16.37
C THR A 87 -7.87 20.45 16.31
N ASP A 88 -7.63 19.85 17.47
CA ASP A 88 -7.23 18.44 17.57
C ASP A 88 -8.35 17.51 17.06
N ASP A 89 -9.61 17.94 17.12
CA ASP A 89 -10.77 17.26 16.55
C ASP A 89 -10.75 17.29 15.00
N ASP A 90 -10.42 18.44 14.39
CA ASP A 90 -10.23 18.54 12.92
C ASP A 90 -9.08 17.61 12.47
N LEU A 91 -7.99 17.54 13.23
CA LEU A 91 -6.85 16.66 12.93
C LEU A 91 -7.22 15.18 13.12
N ARG A 92 -7.88 14.79 14.21
CA ARG A 92 -8.37 13.42 14.42
C ARG A 92 -9.38 12.99 13.36
N ALA A 93 -10.28 13.88 12.93
CA ALA A 93 -11.21 13.62 11.83
C ALA A 93 -10.46 13.40 10.51
N THR A 94 -9.44 14.22 10.22
CA THR A 94 -8.59 14.08 9.03
C THR A 94 -7.81 12.76 9.03
N LEU A 95 -7.20 12.39 10.15
CA LEU A 95 -6.45 11.13 10.27
C LEU A 95 -7.37 9.89 10.22
N ARG A 96 -8.56 9.94 10.84
CA ARG A 96 -9.49 8.81 10.89
C ARG A 96 -10.19 8.54 9.56
N HIS A 97 -10.59 9.59 8.84
CA HIS A 97 -11.41 9.47 7.63
C HIS A 97 -10.65 9.72 6.32
N GLY A 98 -9.43 10.23 6.41
CA GLY A 98 -8.65 10.67 5.25
C GLY A 98 -9.28 11.87 4.56
N ALA A 99 -8.75 12.21 3.39
CA ALA A 99 -9.33 13.24 2.53
C ALA A 99 -9.75 12.59 1.19
N PRO A 100 -11.04 12.22 1.04
CA PRO A 100 -11.55 11.57 -0.16
C PRO A 100 -11.15 12.31 -1.43
N GLY A 101 -10.85 11.59 -2.51
CA GLY A 101 -10.36 12.18 -3.75
C GLY A 101 -8.91 12.62 -3.75
N THR A 102 -8.22 12.65 -2.61
CA THR A 102 -6.75 12.75 -2.56
C THR A 102 -6.12 11.37 -2.36
N SER A 103 -4.79 11.28 -2.22
CA SER A 103 -4.10 10.07 -1.76
C SER A 103 -3.89 9.99 -0.25
N MET A 104 -4.56 10.82 0.56
CA MET A 104 -4.55 10.73 2.02
C MET A 104 -5.63 9.75 2.51
N PRO A 105 -5.29 8.53 2.97
CA PRO A 105 -6.25 7.55 3.45
C PRO A 105 -6.75 7.88 4.86
N GLY A 106 -7.83 7.22 5.29
CA GLY A 106 -8.23 7.18 6.69
C GLY A 106 -7.59 6.00 7.42
N PHE A 107 -7.16 6.21 8.66
CA PHE A 107 -6.48 5.22 9.47
C PHE A 107 -7.38 4.64 10.56
N ALA A 108 -7.53 3.31 10.57
CA ALA A 108 -8.27 2.55 11.57
C ALA A 108 -7.47 2.40 12.89
N LEU A 109 -7.24 3.53 13.57
CA LEU A 109 -6.44 3.62 14.80
C LEU A 109 -7.31 3.87 16.04
N SER A 110 -6.82 3.44 17.20
CA SER A 110 -7.45 3.72 18.49
C SER A 110 -7.44 5.23 18.81
N PRO A 111 -8.29 5.73 19.72
CA PRO A 111 -8.28 7.14 20.11
C PRO A 111 -6.87 7.61 20.54
N ALA A 112 -6.23 6.87 21.45
CA ALA A 112 -4.87 7.19 21.91
C ALA A 112 -3.83 7.20 20.77
N GLN A 113 -3.89 6.25 19.82
CA GLN A 113 -3.00 6.24 18.65
C GLN A 113 -3.24 7.42 17.70
N LEU A 114 -4.47 7.95 17.65
CA LEU A 114 -4.77 9.17 16.90
C LEU A 114 -4.26 10.41 17.65
N ASP A 115 -4.42 10.49 18.97
CA ASP A 115 -3.88 11.58 19.79
C ASP A 115 -2.34 11.63 19.75
N ASP A 116 -1.68 10.47 19.81
CA ASP A 116 -0.23 10.31 19.63
C ASP A 116 0.23 10.83 18.25
N LEU A 117 -0.50 10.50 17.17
CA LEU A 117 -0.22 11.05 15.84
C LEU A 117 -0.49 12.56 15.75
N VAL A 118 -1.56 13.06 16.37
CA VAL A 118 -1.87 14.49 16.45
C VAL A 118 -0.74 15.26 17.13
N ALA A 119 -0.14 14.71 18.20
CA ALA A 119 1.03 15.30 18.84
C ALA A 119 2.23 15.42 17.87
N VAL A 120 2.53 14.38 17.08
CA VAL A 120 3.59 14.43 16.05
C VAL A 120 3.29 15.47 14.97
N VAL A 121 2.06 15.49 14.45
CA VAL A 121 1.62 16.44 13.41
C VAL A 121 1.73 17.89 13.90
N LYS A 122 1.37 18.16 15.17
CA LYS A 122 1.50 19.48 15.79
C LYS A 122 2.95 19.89 16.03
N ALA A 123 3.83 18.93 16.33
CA ALA A 123 5.25 19.18 16.60
C ALA A 123 6.08 19.62 15.38
N PHE A 124 5.57 19.49 14.14
CA PHE A 124 6.21 20.07 12.96
C PHE A 124 6.04 21.60 12.86
N ALA A 125 4.96 22.15 13.44
CA ALA A 125 4.67 23.60 13.42
C ALA A 125 4.36 24.14 14.83
N PRO A 126 5.27 24.00 15.82
CA PRO A 126 4.96 24.26 17.22
C PRO A 126 4.56 25.72 17.49
N ALA A 127 5.14 26.69 16.78
CA ALA A 127 4.74 28.10 16.89
C ALA A 127 3.31 28.37 16.36
N ARG A 128 2.87 27.64 15.33
CA ARG A 128 1.51 27.73 14.79
C ARG A 128 0.49 27.18 15.77
N PHE A 129 0.80 26.03 16.37
CA PHE A 129 -0.05 25.35 17.35
C PHE A 129 0.03 25.90 18.78
N ALA A 130 0.94 26.84 19.07
CA ALA A 130 0.92 27.65 20.27
C ALA A 130 -0.18 28.74 20.25
N THR A 131 -0.73 29.05 19.06
CA THR A 131 -1.90 29.94 18.93
C THR A 131 -3.18 29.17 19.28
N PRO A 132 -4.11 29.71 20.11
CA PRO A 132 -5.39 29.06 20.38
C PRO A 132 -6.19 28.77 19.11
N ALA A 133 -6.65 27.53 18.96
CA ALA A 133 -7.58 27.11 17.91
C ALA A 133 -9.02 27.38 18.37
N VAL A 134 -9.63 28.47 17.90
CA VAL A 134 -11.01 28.87 18.26
C VAL A 134 -11.94 28.58 17.08
N PRO A 135 -12.88 27.63 17.19
CA PRO A 135 -13.87 27.38 16.15
C PRO A 135 -14.71 28.62 15.84
N ILE A 136 -15.16 28.75 14.59
CA ILE A 136 -16.14 29.78 14.23
C ILE A 136 -17.49 29.48 14.89
N GLY A 137 -18.21 30.53 15.31
CA GLY A 137 -19.65 30.44 15.49
C GLY A 137 -20.30 30.24 14.12
N PHE A 138 -21.05 29.14 13.96
CA PHE A 138 -21.73 28.80 12.71
C PHE A 138 -23.05 28.10 13.02
N ALA A 139 -24.16 28.64 12.51
CA ALA A 139 -25.50 28.20 12.83
C ALA A 139 -25.82 26.79 12.31
N SER A 140 -26.70 26.09 13.03
CA SER A 140 -27.20 24.77 12.63
C SER A 140 -27.87 24.79 11.25
N PRO A 141 -27.77 23.70 10.46
CA PRO A 141 -28.29 23.65 9.10
C PRO A 141 -29.81 23.90 9.04
N PRO A 142 -30.28 24.91 8.26
CA PRO A 142 -31.70 25.10 7.94
C PRO A 142 -32.17 24.07 6.88
N ALA A 143 -33.41 24.16 6.41
CA ALA A 143 -33.87 23.34 5.28
C ALA A 143 -32.99 23.53 4.02
N PRO A 144 -32.87 22.52 3.12
CA PRO A 144 -32.10 22.65 1.89
C PRO A 144 -32.62 23.74 0.93
N ALA A 145 -31.71 24.54 0.36
CA ALA A 145 -32.05 25.71 -0.45
C ALA A 145 -31.17 25.84 -1.72
N ALA A 146 -31.01 24.75 -2.48
CA ALA A 146 -30.09 24.64 -3.61
C ALA A 146 -30.29 25.72 -4.70
N GLU A 147 -31.51 26.20 -4.95
CA GLU A 147 -31.79 27.26 -5.93
C GLU A 147 -31.25 28.63 -5.48
N ARG A 148 -31.41 28.97 -4.19
CA ARG A 148 -30.76 30.15 -3.59
C ARG A 148 -29.24 30.02 -3.68
N GLY A 149 -28.71 28.81 -3.46
CA GLY A 149 -27.30 28.47 -3.66
C GLY A 149 -26.81 28.69 -5.08
N ALA A 150 -27.54 28.23 -6.10
CA ALA A 150 -27.18 28.39 -7.51
C ALA A 150 -27.16 29.87 -7.94
N LYS A 151 -28.07 30.67 -7.39
CA LYS A 151 -28.06 32.14 -7.56
C LYS A 151 -26.82 32.75 -6.91
N LEU A 152 -26.57 32.46 -5.63
CA LEU A 152 -25.41 32.94 -4.87
C LEU A 152 -24.06 32.54 -5.49
N TRP A 153 -23.97 31.34 -6.09
CA TRP A 153 -22.79 30.83 -6.78
C TRP A 153 -22.33 31.72 -7.95
N SER A 154 -23.27 32.46 -8.52
CA SER A 154 -23.01 33.49 -9.53
C SER A 154 -22.81 34.87 -8.89
N GLU A 155 -23.68 35.29 -7.97
CA GLU A 155 -23.63 36.61 -7.31
C GLU A 155 -22.33 36.84 -6.51
N LEU A 156 -21.81 35.81 -5.85
CA LEU A 156 -20.56 35.83 -5.08
C LEU A 156 -19.34 35.39 -5.91
N GLY A 157 -19.49 35.27 -7.23
CA GLY A 157 -18.39 34.99 -8.15
C GLY A 157 -17.75 33.59 -8.06
N CYS A 158 -18.32 32.65 -7.30
CA CYS A 158 -17.78 31.29 -7.13
C CYS A 158 -17.52 30.58 -8.48
N ALA A 159 -18.43 30.81 -9.44
CA ALA A 159 -18.32 30.32 -10.81
C ALA A 159 -17.06 30.81 -11.59
N SER A 160 -16.39 31.89 -11.18
CA SER A 160 -15.17 32.37 -11.85
C SER A 160 -14.00 31.40 -11.69
N CYS A 161 -13.86 30.78 -10.51
CA CYS A 161 -12.83 29.79 -10.21
C CYS A 161 -13.33 28.36 -10.44
N HIS A 162 -14.51 28.02 -9.94
CA HIS A 162 -15.03 26.65 -10.01
C HIS A 162 -15.75 26.33 -11.32
N GLY A 163 -16.14 27.34 -12.11
CA GLY A 163 -16.98 27.19 -13.30
C GLY A 163 -18.47 27.05 -12.96
N ALA A 164 -19.34 27.33 -13.93
CA ALA A 164 -20.80 27.21 -13.77
C ALA A 164 -21.28 25.77 -13.48
N ARG A 165 -20.44 24.75 -13.71
CA ARG A 165 -20.70 23.33 -13.41
C ARG A 165 -19.83 22.79 -12.27
N GLY A 166 -19.03 23.63 -11.60
CA GLY A 166 -18.13 23.23 -10.52
C GLY A 166 -16.93 22.36 -10.92
N ALA A 167 -16.64 22.22 -12.21
CA ALA A 167 -15.58 21.33 -12.71
C ALA A 167 -14.14 21.82 -12.45
N GLY A 168 -13.94 23.07 -12.03
CA GLY A 168 -12.60 23.65 -11.80
C GLY A 168 -11.80 23.89 -13.08
N ASP A 169 -12.45 23.90 -14.24
CA ASP A 169 -11.83 23.92 -15.57
C ASP A 169 -11.68 25.33 -16.19
N THR A 170 -11.90 26.40 -15.41
CA THR A 170 -11.86 27.78 -15.90
C THR A 170 -10.45 28.27 -16.21
N ALA A 171 -10.34 29.36 -16.99
CA ALA A 171 -9.07 30.02 -17.24
C ALA A 171 -8.41 30.53 -15.95
N ALA A 172 -9.20 31.04 -14.99
CA ALA A 172 -8.69 31.49 -13.70
C ALA A 172 -8.14 30.31 -12.87
N ALA A 173 -8.86 29.18 -12.80
CA ALA A 173 -8.38 27.98 -12.13
C ALA A 173 -7.05 27.47 -12.70
N LYS A 174 -6.94 27.41 -14.04
CA LYS A 174 -5.72 26.97 -14.73
C LYS A 174 -4.48 27.85 -14.48
N ALA A 175 -4.68 29.09 -14.01
CA ALA A 175 -3.60 30.00 -13.61
C ALA A 175 -3.23 29.91 -12.11
N MET A 176 -3.94 29.14 -11.29
CA MET A 176 -3.69 29.03 -9.84
C MET A 176 -2.65 27.98 -9.50
N ALA A 177 -1.75 28.29 -8.54
CA ALA A 177 -0.79 27.32 -7.98
C ALA A 177 -1.45 26.15 -7.21
N SER A 178 -2.73 26.30 -6.84
CA SER A 178 -3.60 25.27 -6.28
C SER A 178 -5.01 25.48 -6.85
N PRO A 179 -5.35 24.89 -8.01
CA PRO A 179 -6.67 25.05 -8.63
C PRO A 179 -7.78 24.40 -7.79
N PRO A 180 -9.03 24.87 -7.91
CA PRO A 180 -10.19 24.12 -7.46
C PRO A 180 -10.21 22.70 -8.05
N TYR A 181 -10.55 21.72 -7.23
CA TYR A 181 -10.78 20.35 -7.71
C TYR A 181 -12.19 20.22 -8.30
N ASP A 182 -12.37 19.23 -9.16
CA ASP A 182 -13.64 18.96 -9.85
C ASP A 182 -14.72 18.52 -8.85
N LEU A 183 -15.64 19.43 -8.51
CA LEU A 183 -16.78 19.17 -7.63
C LEU A 183 -17.78 18.19 -8.27
N THR A 184 -17.68 17.98 -9.60
CA THR A 184 -18.41 16.90 -10.28
C THR A 184 -17.81 15.51 -10.00
N ARG A 185 -16.71 15.40 -9.25
CA ARG A 185 -16.07 14.11 -8.96
C ARG A 185 -16.12 13.69 -7.52
N GLU A 186 -15.95 14.59 -6.56
CA GLU A 186 -16.05 14.30 -5.10
C GLU A 186 -15.91 15.59 -4.26
N LEU A 187 -16.04 15.46 -2.94
CA LEU A 187 -15.64 16.51 -1.97
C LEU A 187 -14.47 16.00 -1.13
N HIS A 188 -13.44 16.84 -0.96
CA HIS A 188 -12.19 16.43 -0.29
C HIS A 188 -12.20 16.53 1.23
N ARG A 189 -13.16 17.24 1.86
CA ARG A 189 -13.16 17.42 3.31
C ARG A 189 -13.48 16.11 4.06
N PRO A 190 -12.69 15.71 5.08
CA PRO A 190 -12.89 14.50 5.87
C PRO A 190 -14.31 14.40 6.48
N ARG A 191 -14.89 13.19 6.50
CA ARG A 191 -16.24 12.90 6.99
C ARG A 191 -16.42 11.40 7.25
N ALA A 192 -17.27 11.05 8.22
CA ALA A 192 -17.54 9.65 8.58
C ALA A 192 -18.43 8.91 7.57
N THR A 193 -19.31 9.63 6.87
CA THR A 193 -20.24 9.12 5.87
C THR A 193 -20.20 10.02 4.63
N ASP A 194 -20.66 9.50 3.48
CA ASP A 194 -20.77 10.25 2.21
C ASP A 194 -22.23 10.36 1.74
N ASP A 195 -23.16 10.55 2.68
CA ASP A 195 -24.56 10.90 2.39
C ASP A 195 -24.71 12.41 2.02
N SER A 196 -25.91 12.83 1.66
CA SER A 196 -26.20 14.22 1.27
C SER A 196 -25.98 15.22 2.41
N GLU A 197 -26.30 14.88 3.65
CA GLU A 197 -26.21 15.76 4.81
C GLU A 197 -24.75 15.93 5.27
N ALA A 198 -23.98 14.85 5.26
CA ALA A 198 -22.54 14.86 5.50
C ALA A 198 -21.78 15.64 4.42
N ARG A 199 -22.15 15.47 3.14
CA ARG A 199 -21.59 16.29 2.04
C ARG A 199 -21.98 17.76 2.16
N ARG A 200 -23.23 18.07 2.54
CA ARG A 200 -23.69 19.45 2.79
C ARG A 200 -22.90 20.10 3.92
N ARG A 201 -22.76 19.42 5.07
CA ARG A 201 -21.90 19.87 6.19
C ARG A 201 -20.45 20.10 5.73
N ALA A 202 -19.89 19.18 4.95
CA ALA A 202 -18.53 19.26 4.44
C ALA A 202 -18.32 20.46 3.48
N ALA A 203 -19.27 20.74 2.59
CA ALA A 203 -19.25 21.90 1.72
C ALA A 203 -19.44 23.21 2.51
N ALA A 204 -20.47 23.29 3.37
CA ALA A 204 -20.78 24.47 4.18
C ALA A 204 -19.60 24.90 5.05
N LEU A 205 -18.98 23.97 5.79
CA LEU A 205 -17.80 24.27 6.59
C LEU A 205 -16.59 24.69 5.73
N SER A 206 -16.43 24.15 4.52
CA SER A 206 -15.34 24.55 3.61
C SER A 206 -15.53 25.97 3.06
N ILE A 207 -16.77 26.40 2.85
CA ILE A 207 -17.12 27.77 2.46
C ILE A 207 -16.99 28.72 3.67
N ALA A 208 -17.47 28.31 4.84
CA ALA A 208 -17.42 29.13 6.05
C ALA A 208 -15.97 29.41 6.51
N THR A 209 -15.12 28.39 6.63
CA THR A 209 -13.74 28.55 7.15
C THR A 209 -12.70 28.89 6.08
N GLY A 210 -13.02 28.69 4.81
CA GLY A 210 -12.06 28.71 3.70
C GLY A 210 -11.00 27.59 3.79
N LEU A 211 -10.13 27.49 2.78
CA LEU A 211 -9.13 26.44 2.66
C LEU A 211 -7.71 27.04 2.70
N ALA A 212 -7.04 26.99 3.85
CA ALA A 212 -5.71 27.59 4.04
C ALA A 212 -4.63 26.94 3.15
N GLY A 213 -3.74 27.78 2.61
CA GLY A 213 -2.80 27.40 1.55
C GLY A 213 -3.43 27.31 0.15
N THR A 214 -4.60 27.92 -0.07
CA THR A 214 -5.25 28.06 -1.39
C THR A 214 -5.84 29.45 -1.56
N ALA A 215 -6.35 29.77 -2.75
CA ALA A 215 -7.07 31.02 -3.02
C ALA A 215 -8.53 31.05 -2.55
N MET A 216 -9.05 29.99 -1.88
CA MET A 216 -10.45 29.92 -1.43
C MET A 216 -10.64 30.58 -0.05
N PRO A 217 -11.30 31.76 0.03
CA PRO A 217 -11.48 32.48 1.28
C PRO A 217 -12.55 31.82 2.18
N GLY A 218 -12.62 32.24 3.43
CA GLY A 218 -13.74 31.94 4.33
C GLY A 218 -14.79 33.04 4.29
N TYR A 219 -16.07 32.66 4.28
CA TYR A 219 -17.22 33.58 4.21
C TYR A 219 -17.96 33.74 5.55
N ALA A 220 -17.54 33.05 6.62
CA ALA A 220 -18.13 33.21 7.95
C ALA A 220 -18.00 34.66 8.44
N GLY A 221 -19.12 35.26 8.86
CA GLY A 221 -19.19 36.66 9.30
C GLY A 221 -19.22 37.72 8.19
N THR A 222 -19.04 37.34 6.92
CA THR A 222 -19.21 38.23 5.75
C THR A 222 -20.42 37.87 4.88
N VAL A 223 -20.85 36.61 4.92
CA VAL A 223 -22.11 36.10 4.35
C VAL A 223 -22.93 35.48 5.48
N ALA A 224 -24.25 35.63 5.45
CA ALA A 224 -25.13 35.03 6.45
C ALA A 224 -25.10 33.49 6.36
N ASP A 225 -25.06 32.81 7.51
CA ASP A 225 -24.92 31.34 7.58
C ASP A 225 -25.97 30.58 6.75
N ALA A 226 -27.21 31.08 6.68
CA ALA A 226 -28.26 30.48 5.87
C ALA A 226 -27.94 30.48 4.36
N ASP A 227 -27.27 31.53 3.86
CA ASP A 227 -26.82 31.62 2.47
C ASP A 227 -25.56 30.75 2.23
N ILE A 228 -24.70 30.58 3.24
CA ILE A 228 -23.59 29.59 3.20
C ILE A 228 -24.13 28.16 3.12
N TRP A 229 -25.19 27.84 3.87
CA TRP A 229 -25.88 26.55 3.77
C TRP A 229 -26.55 26.35 2.41
N ALA A 230 -27.16 27.38 1.83
CA ALA A 230 -27.74 27.33 0.49
C ALA A 230 -26.68 27.06 -0.60
N LEU A 231 -25.52 27.73 -0.55
CA LEU A 231 -24.37 27.45 -1.43
C LEU A 231 -23.91 25.99 -1.33
N ALA A 232 -23.86 25.44 -0.10
CA ALA A 232 -23.48 24.06 0.13
C ALA A 232 -24.48 23.06 -0.49
N ASP A 233 -25.77 23.36 -0.47
CA ASP A 233 -26.79 22.56 -1.15
C ASP A 233 -26.57 22.51 -2.67
N HIS A 234 -26.22 23.63 -3.30
CA HIS A 234 -25.90 23.68 -4.73
C HIS A 234 -24.67 22.83 -5.09
N VAL A 235 -23.59 22.93 -4.31
CA VAL A 235 -22.34 22.18 -4.56
C VAL A 235 -22.56 20.66 -4.59
N VAL A 236 -23.52 20.13 -3.82
CA VAL A 236 -23.81 18.68 -3.77
C VAL A 236 -24.46 18.15 -5.06
N THR A 237 -25.05 18.99 -5.92
CA THR A 237 -25.83 18.54 -7.08
C THR A 237 -25.01 18.12 -8.32
N LEU A 238 -23.66 18.19 -8.27
CA LEU A 238 -22.85 18.38 -9.49
C LEU A 238 -22.24 17.12 -10.16
N ARG A 239 -22.35 15.88 -9.63
CA ARG A 239 -21.42 14.76 -9.97
C ARG A 239 -21.64 13.95 -11.28
N GLY A 240 -20.54 13.50 -11.93
CA GLY A 240 -20.47 12.74 -13.21
C GLY A 240 -19.25 11.79 -13.41
N ALA A 241 -19.00 11.30 -14.65
CA ALA A 241 -18.04 10.21 -15.04
C ALA A 241 -17.24 10.55 -16.35
N ASP A 242 -16.24 9.85 -16.94
CA ASP A 242 -15.40 8.63 -16.71
C ASP A 242 -14.11 8.72 -17.63
N SER A 243 -13.03 7.93 -17.44
CA SER A 243 -11.77 8.00 -18.29
C SER A 243 -10.66 6.93 -17.99
N LYS A 244 -9.83 6.48 -18.97
CA LYS A 244 -8.80 5.37 -18.87
C LYS A 244 -7.56 5.48 -19.84
N VAL A 245 -6.53 4.62 -19.71
CA VAL A 245 -5.14 4.70 -20.29
C VAL A 245 -4.57 3.37 -20.93
N ASP A 246 -3.40 3.44 -21.59
CA ASP A 246 -2.73 2.48 -22.54
C ASP A 246 -1.57 1.57 -21.98
N ARG A 247 -1.03 0.61 -22.76
CA ARG A 247 -0.03 -0.45 -22.36
C ARG A 247 0.91 -0.94 -23.50
N SER A 248 2.25 -0.87 -23.36
CA SER A 248 3.25 -1.31 -24.37
C SER A 248 3.98 -2.65 -24.09
N THR A 249 4.66 -3.22 -25.10
CA THR A 249 5.33 -4.55 -25.10
C THR A 249 6.87 -4.49 -25.24
N LEU A 250 7.58 -5.63 -25.07
CA LEU A 250 9.04 -5.76 -25.26
C LEU A 250 9.47 -6.03 -26.71
N ASP A 251 10.70 -5.62 -27.06
CA ASP A 251 11.42 -5.97 -28.29
C ASP A 251 11.73 -7.47 -28.42
N ALA A 252 11.47 -8.03 -29.60
CA ALA A 252 11.77 -9.42 -29.94
C ALA A 252 13.28 -9.69 -30.14
N ALA A 253 14.05 -8.72 -30.64
CA ALA A 253 15.49 -8.90 -30.86
C ALA A 253 16.26 -8.99 -29.53
N ALA A 254 15.85 -8.26 -28.49
CA ALA A 254 16.34 -8.42 -27.13
C ALA A 254 16.07 -9.83 -26.57
N ILE A 255 14.83 -10.33 -26.71
CA ILE A 255 14.45 -11.68 -26.27
C ILE A 255 15.30 -12.76 -26.95
N ALA A 256 15.68 -12.58 -28.23
CA ALA A 256 16.57 -13.49 -28.93
C ALA A 256 18.01 -13.50 -28.38
N ARG A 257 18.57 -12.33 -28.05
CA ARG A 257 19.91 -12.22 -27.42
C ARG A 257 19.95 -12.86 -26.03
N ASP A 258 18.94 -12.60 -25.21
CA ASP A 258 18.82 -13.11 -23.83
C ASP A 258 18.71 -14.65 -23.73
N ARG A 259 18.34 -15.32 -24.84
CA ARG A 259 18.24 -16.79 -24.95
C ARG A 259 19.59 -17.48 -25.17
N VAL A 260 20.55 -16.80 -25.81
CA VAL A 260 21.89 -17.35 -26.09
C VAL A 260 22.96 -16.81 -25.13
N ALA A 261 22.71 -15.68 -24.48
CA ALA A 261 23.57 -15.18 -23.41
C ALA A 261 23.53 -16.12 -22.19
N LYS A 262 24.72 -16.52 -21.72
CA LYS A 262 24.88 -17.04 -20.35
C LYS A 262 24.45 -15.96 -19.36
N LEU A 263 23.97 -16.36 -18.18
CA LEU A 263 23.74 -15.42 -17.08
C LEU A 263 25.09 -14.87 -16.60
N GLU A 264 25.47 -13.68 -17.03
CA GLU A 264 26.42 -12.86 -16.30
C GLU A 264 25.81 -12.47 -14.93
N VAL A 265 26.68 -12.29 -13.93
CA VAL A 265 26.26 -11.73 -12.63
C VAL A 265 25.73 -10.32 -12.89
N GLY A 266 24.46 -10.09 -12.56
CA GLY A 266 23.65 -9.11 -13.26
C GLY A 266 24.08 -7.66 -13.02
N ARG A 267 23.97 -6.82 -14.05
CA ARG A 267 23.87 -5.36 -13.87
C ARG A 267 22.60 -5.05 -13.09
N TRP A 268 22.77 -4.90 -11.79
CA TRP A 268 21.76 -4.43 -10.86
C TRP A 268 21.30 -3.00 -11.23
N PRO A 269 20.01 -2.65 -11.08
CA PRO A 269 19.53 -1.31 -11.43
C PRO A 269 19.82 -0.25 -10.34
N GLY A 270 20.17 -0.68 -9.12
CA GLY A 270 20.75 0.21 -8.10
C GLY A 270 22.19 0.60 -8.45
N THR A 271 22.57 1.84 -8.14
CA THR A 271 23.84 2.45 -8.58
C THR A 271 25.07 2.07 -7.74
N ASP A 272 24.91 1.21 -6.73
CA ASP A 272 25.97 0.79 -5.80
C ASP A 272 26.62 -0.54 -6.26
N PRO A 273 27.93 -0.56 -6.57
CA PRO A 273 28.64 -1.78 -6.98
C PRO A 273 28.72 -2.87 -5.91
N ASP A 274 28.70 -2.51 -4.63
CA ASP A 274 28.80 -3.45 -3.52
C ASP A 274 27.45 -4.11 -3.23
N GLU A 275 26.34 -3.37 -3.32
CA GLU A 275 25.00 -3.97 -3.28
C GLU A 275 24.78 -4.92 -4.48
N ALA A 276 25.19 -4.51 -5.68
CA ALA A 276 25.15 -5.35 -6.87
C ALA A 276 25.95 -6.66 -6.71
N ARG A 277 27.14 -6.59 -6.09
CA ARG A 277 27.98 -7.76 -5.78
C ARG A 277 27.36 -8.68 -4.73
N LEU A 278 26.60 -8.15 -3.76
CA LEU A 278 26.00 -8.92 -2.66
C LEU A 278 24.66 -9.61 -3.00
N PHE A 279 23.92 -9.09 -3.99
CA PHE A 279 22.56 -9.56 -4.32
C PHE A 279 22.30 -9.84 -5.81
N GLY A 280 23.16 -9.39 -6.74
CA GLY A 280 23.00 -9.57 -8.18
C GLY A 280 23.41 -10.93 -8.76
N GLY A 281 23.84 -11.87 -7.91
CA GLY A 281 24.24 -13.22 -8.30
C GLY A 281 23.72 -14.30 -7.34
N PRO A 282 23.98 -15.59 -7.63
CA PRO A 282 23.72 -16.67 -6.68
C PRO A 282 24.42 -16.42 -5.34
N ILE A 283 23.75 -16.75 -4.24
CA ILE A 283 24.34 -16.58 -2.90
C ILE A 283 25.53 -17.54 -2.76
N ALA A 284 26.70 -17.04 -2.36
CA ALA A 284 27.84 -17.88 -2.03
C ALA A 284 27.60 -18.68 -0.74
N PRO A 285 28.19 -19.89 -0.59
CA PRO A 285 28.12 -20.63 0.68
C PRO A 285 28.65 -19.78 1.84
N GLN A 286 28.01 -19.89 3.00
CA GLN A 286 28.41 -19.18 4.22
C GLN A 286 29.64 -19.83 4.87
N GLY A 287 29.85 -21.13 4.65
CA GLY A 287 30.95 -21.87 5.27
C GLY A 287 30.81 -22.01 6.79
N ALA A 288 31.91 -22.29 7.48
CA ALA A 288 31.89 -22.45 8.94
C ALA A 288 31.65 -21.10 9.66
N PRO A 289 30.80 -21.07 10.72
CA PRO A 289 30.57 -19.85 11.50
C PRO A 289 31.82 -19.41 12.26
N PRO A 290 32.11 -18.09 12.35
CA PRO A 290 33.16 -17.58 13.22
C PRO A 290 32.96 -18.01 14.69
N ALA A 291 34.03 -18.45 15.34
CA ALA A 291 33.99 -18.95 16.73
C ALA A 291 33.58 -17.90 17.78
N SER A 292 33.51 -16.62 17.41
CA SER A 292 32.97 -15.53 18.24
C SER A 292 31.44 -15.48 18.28
N LEU A 293 30.74 -16.22 17.40
CA LEU A 293 29.28 -16.29 17.37
C LEU A 293 28.75 -17.30 18.39
N GLY A 294 27.83 -16.87 19.25
CA GLY A 294 27.10 -17.77 20.15
C GLY A 294 26.23 -18.77 19.36
N PRO A 295 25.83 -19.93 19.95
CA PRO A 295 25.22 -21.04 19.19
C PRO A 295 23.98 -20.68 18.35
N ALA A 296 23.16 -19.72 18.79
CA ALA A 296 22.01 -19.23 18.03
C ALA A 296 22.39 -18.33 16.84
N GLN A 297 23.54 -17.67 16.92
CA GLN A 297 24.12 -16.82 15.88
C GLN A 297 24.97 -17.65 14.89
N ALA A 298 25.53 -18.78 15.33
CA ALA A 298 26.29 -19.73 14.54
C ALA A 298 25.42 -20.69 13.70
N SER A 299 24.16 -20.32 13.41
CA SER A 299 23.20 -21.14 12.66
C SER A 299 22.47 -20.33 11.58
N LEU A 300 22.15 -20.98 10.47
CA LEU A 300 21.37 -20.41 9.35
C LEU A 300 19.86 -20.70 9.47
N ALA A 301 19.45 -21.61 10.36
CA ALA A 301 18.06 -22.01 10.51
C ALA A 301 17.20 -20.87 11.09
N ALA A 302 16.08 -20.57 10.43
CA ALA A 302 15.16 -19.49 10.82
C ALA A 302 14.67 -19.65 12.27
N ARG A 303 14.49 -20.90 12.73
CA ARG A 303 14.12 -21.22 14.10
C ARG A 303 15.11 -20.71 15.16
N GLN A 304 16.41 -20.60 14.86
CA GLN A 304 17.36 -19.98 15.81
C GLN A 304 17.25 -18.46 15.83
N CYS A 305 16.91 -17.83 14.69
CA CYS A 305 16.66 -16.39 14.61
C CYS A 305 15.49 -15.97 15.52
N SER A 306 14.47 -16.82 15.69
CA SER A 306 13.31 -16.59 16.56
C SER A 306 13.66 -16.27 18.03
N ARG A 307 14.85 -16.68 18.51
CA ARG A 307 15.31 -16.42 19.88
C ARG A 307 15.50 -14.93 20.19
N CYS A 308 15.72 -14.11 19.18
CA CYS A 308 15.80 -12.65 19.29
C CYS A 308 14.70 -11.96 18.46
N HIS A 309 14.41 -12.49 17.26
CA HIS A 309 13.51 -11.90 16.27
C HIS A 309 12.17 -12.64 16.20
N ASN A 310 11.57 -12.90 17.37
CA ASN A 310 10.34 -13.71 17.49
C ASN A 310 9.15 -13.11 16.72
N LYS A 311 9.03 -11.77 16.69
CA LYS A 311 8.00 -11.06 15.89
C LYS A 311 8.12 -11.44 14.40
N GLN A 312 9.30 -11.22 13.83
CA GLN A 312 9.59 -11.47 12.42
C GLN A 312 9.45 -12.96 12.07
N PHE A 313 9.91 -13.85 12.96
CA PHE A 313 9.73 -15.30 12.77
C PHE A 313 8.24 -15.70 12.73
N ARG A 314 7.41 -15.21 13.66
CA ARG A 314 5.97 -15.51 13.69
C ARG A 314 5.17 -14.88 12.54
N GLU A 315 5.70 -13.84 11.91
CA GLU A 315 5.15 -13.25 10.68
C GLU A 315 5.54 -14.06 9.43
N TRP A 316 6.78 -14.57 9.41
CA TRP A 316 7.37 -15.31 8.27
C TRP A 316 6.98 -16.80 8.23
N GLU A 317 6.84 -17.48 9.37
CA GLU A 317 6.49 -18.91 9.47
C GLU A 317 5.14 -19.26 8.76
N PRO A 318 4.08 -18.43 8.79
CA PRO A 318 2.87 -18.65 7.99
C PRO A 318 2.93 -18.08 6.55
N SER A 319 4.06 -17.51 6.10
CA SER A 319 4.19 -16.85 4.79
C SER A 319 4.54 -17.83 3.65
N LEU A 320 4.31 -17.39 2.42
CA LEU A 320 4.74 -18.13 1.22
C LEU A 320 6.25 -18.08 0.95
N HIS A 321 7.00 -17.25 1.69
CA HIS A 321 8.47 -17.29 1.64
C HIS A 321 9.00 -18.51 2.39
N HIS A 322 8.51 -18.78 3.61
CA HIS A 322 8.74 -20.08 4.27
C HIS A 322 8.18 -21.23 3.41
N GLY A 323 6.93 -21.11 2.94
CA GLY A 323 6.27 -22.11 2.09
C GLY A 323 6.80 -22.27 0.66
N ALA A 324 7.93 -21.63 0.30
CA ALA A 324 8.41 -21.56 -1.08
C ALA A 324 8.79 -22.93 -1.67
N THR A 325 9.33 -23.85 -0.87
CA THR A 325 9.71 -25.23 -1.25
C THR A 325 8.50 -26.18 -1.30
N SER A 326 7.39 -25.71 -1.87
CA SER A 326 6.10 -26.41 -1.89
C SER A 326 6.12 -27.79 -2.57
N PRO A 327 5.17 -28.70 -2.22
CA PRO A 327 5.02 -29.99 -2.91
C PRO A 327 4.87 -29.87 -4.43
N GLY A 328 4.20 -28.80 -4.90
CA GLY A 328 4.01 -28.53 -6.32
C GLY A 328 5.31 -28.14 -7.04
N LEU A 329 6.23 -27.45 -6.35
CA LEU A 329 7.59 -27.20 -6.86
C LEU A 329 8.38 -28.52 -6.91
N ALA A 330 8.38 -29.30 -5.82
CA ALA A 330 9.08 -30.58 -5.75
C ALA A 330 8.60 -31.56 -6.84
N ALA A 331 7.29 -31.62 -7.10
CA ALA A 331 6.72 -32.42 -8.17
C ALA A 331 7.12 -31.97 -9.59
N GLN A 332 7.39 -30.68 -9.79
CA GLN A 332 7.90 -30.14 -11.06
C GLN A 332 9.39 -30.45 -11.22
N MET A 333 10.20 -30.22 -10.18
CA MET A 333 11.65 -30.50 -10.16
C MET A 333 12.01 -32.00 -10.23
N TYR A 334 11.05 -32.89 -9.97
CA TYR A 334 11.27 -34.34 -9.95
C TYR A 334 11.84 -34.86 -11.29
N GLY A 335 13.11 -35.27 -11.26
CA GLY A 335 13.82 -35.82 -12.41
C GLY A 335 14.40 -34.78 -13.39
N LEU A 336 14.46 -33.50 -13.01
CA LEU A 336 15.16 -32.48 -13.81
C LEU A 336 16.69 -32.55 -13.60
N PRO A 337 17.49 -32.07 -14.57
CA PRO A 337 18.92 -31.83 -14.40
C PRO A 337 19.26 -30.92 -13.21
N ALA A 338 20.45 -31.09 -12.63
CA ALA A 338 20.85 -30.38 -11.41
C ALA A 338 20.93 -28.85 -11.59
N ASP A 339 21.27 -28.38 -12.79
CA ASP A 339 21.30 -26.95 -13.15
C ASP A 339 19.89 -26.38 -13.34
N GLU A 340 18.94 -27.15 -13.89
CA GLU A 340 17.52 -26.79 -13.92
C GLU A 340 16.93 -26.71 -12.50
N VAL A 341 17.23 -27.68 -11.62
CA VAL A 341 16.82 -27.65 -10.21
C VAL A 341 17.41 -26.43 -9.51
N ALA A 342 18.73 -26.20 -9.62
CA ALA A 342 19.38 -25.01 -9.07
C ALA A 342 18.77 -23.71 -9.63
N SER A 343 18.28 -23.71 -10.87
CA SER A 343 17.63 -22.56 -11.49
C SER A 343 16.36 -22.11 -10.76
N CYS A 344 15.61 -23.07 -10.20
CA CYS A 344 14.44 -22.87 -9.35
C CYS A 344 14.84 -22.51 -7.92
N LEU A 345 15.80 -23.23 -7.34
CA LEU A 345 16.20 -23.02 -5.94
C LEU A 345 16.77 -21.62 -5.69
N ARG A 346 17.38 -20.95 -6.68
CA ARG A 346 17.78 -19.52 -6.59
C ARG A 346 16.69 -18.58 -6.06
N CYS A 347 15.41 -18.92 -6.22
CA CYS A 347 14.29 -18.14 -5.64
C CYS A 347 13.60 -18.88 -4.49
N HIS A 348 13.49 -20.21 -4.56
CA HIS A 348 12.67 -21.00 -3.62
C HIS A 348 13.43 -21.52 -2.39
N ALA A 349 14.75 -21.70 -2.49
CA ALA A 349 15.66 -22.10 -1.41
C ALA A 349 17.06 -21.54 -1.70
N PRO A 350 17.25 -20.22 -1.52
CA PRO A 350 18.33 -19.48 -2.18
C PRO A 350 19.73 -19.67 -1.58
N LEU A 351 19.87 -20.27 -0.38
CA LEU A 351 21.17 -20.59 0.21
C LEU A 351 21.70 -21.93 -0.33
N PRO A 352 22.98 -22.03 -0.73
CA PRO A 352 23.58 -23.30 -1.16
C PRO A 352 23.45 -24.44 -0.15
N GLU A 353 23.48 -24.14 1.15
CA GLU A 353 23.34 -25.12 2.23
C GLU A 353 21.97 -25.83 2.21
N GLN A 354 20.94 -25.21 1.62
CA GLN A 354 19.61 -25.82 1.48
C GLN A 354 19.58 -26.93 0.42
N ALA A 355 20.61 -27.06 -0.42
CA ALA A 355 20.71 -28.18 -1.36
C ALA A 355 21.11 -29.51 -0.68
N THR A 356 21.70 -29.45 0.53
CA THR A 356 22.20 -30.63 1.26
C THR A 356 21.53 -30.82 2.63
N ASP A 357 21.09 -29.76 3.30
CA ASP A 357 20.37 -29.83 4.57
C ASP A 357 18.84 -29.77 4.38
N ARG A 358 18.15 -30.85 4.75
CA ARG A 358 16.69 -30.99 4.63
C ARG A 358 15.89 -30.09 5.58
N ALA A 359 16.45 -29.70 6.72
CA ALA A 359 15.81 -28.77 7.66
C ALA A 359 15.95 -27.33 7.14
N LEU A 360 17.13 -26.94 6.64
CA LEU A 360 17.29 -25.65 5.97
C LEU A 360 16.46 -25.57 4.68
N TYR A 361 16.33 -26.66 3.89
CA TYR A 361 15.45 -26.69 2.73
C TYR A 361 13.97 -26.42 3.07
N ALA A 362 13.52 -26.87 4.25
CA ALA A 362 12.16 -26.58 4.74
C ALA A 362 11.94 -25.09 5.07
N ASP A 363 13.00 -24.33 5.41
CA ASP A 363 12.92 -22.88 5.61
C ASP A 363 12.71 -22.09 4.29
N GLY A 364 12.73 -22.71 3.11
CA GLY A 364 12.38 -22.04 1.84
C GLY A 364 13.17 -20.74 1.57
N ALA A 365 12.49 -19.63 1.27
CA ALA A 365 13.09 -18.29 1.27
C ALA A 365 13.32 -17.82 2.73
N SER A 366 14.43 -18.29 3.29
CA SER A 366 14.74 -18.21 4.72
C SER A 366 15.25 -16.83 5.17
N CYS A 367 15.23 -16.61 6.49
CA CYS A 367 15.82 -15.43 7.13
C CYS A 367 17.29 -15.23 6.72
N ALA A 368 18.08 -16.31 6.68
CA ALA A 368 19.48 -16.25 6.29
C ALA A 368 19.67 -16.04 4.77
N GLY A 369 18.79 -16.60 3.93
CA GLY A 369 18.79 -16.34 2.48
C GLY A 369 18.62 -14.86 2.16
N CYS A 370 17.70 -14.19 2.88
CA CYS A 370 17.47 -12.75 2.73
C CYS A 370 18.60 -11.92 3.37
N HIS A 371 19.01 -12.24 4.62
CA HIS A 371 19.78 -11.32 5.47
C HIS A 371 21.23 -11.70 5.77
N VAL A 372 21.76 -12.86 5.36
CA VAL A 372 23.12 -13.28 5.77
C VAL A 372 24.05 -13.47 4.57
N ARG A 373 25.24 -12.86 4.63
CA ARG A 373 26.34 -13.03 3.66
C ARG A 373 27.66 -13.11 4.43
N ASN A 374 28.44 -14.17 4.22
CA ASN A 374 29.68 -14.45 4.96
C ASN A 374 29.51 -14.27 6.48
N TRP A 375 28.44 -14.86 7.04
CA TRP A 375 28.00 -14.74 8.44
C TRP A 375 27.68 -13.33 8.97
N THR A 376 27.87 -12.30 8.15
CA THR A 376 27.45 -10.92 8.44
C THR A 376 25.97 -10.76 8.14
N ARG A 377 25.25 -10.07 9.03
CA ARG A 377 23.84 -9.75 8.86
C ARG A 377 23.72 -8.45 8.09
N HIS A 378 22.75 -8.40 7.18
CA HIS A 378 22.44 -7.23 6.37
C HIS A 378 20.97 -6.85 6.57
N GLY A 379 20.70 -5.55 6.56
CA GLY A 379 19.35 -5.02 6.74
C GLY A 379 19.29 -3.51 6.54
N PRO A 380 18.11 -2.90 6.69
CA PRO A 380 17.95 -1.45 6.65
C PRO A 380 18.42 -0.79 7.96
N GLU A 381 18.66 0.52 7.96
CA GLU A 381 19.08 1.28 9.15
C GLU A 381 18.09 1.19 10.31
N GLN A 382 18.56 1.30 11.56
CA GLN A 382 17.64 1.28 12.72
C GLN A 382 16.81 2.57 12.76
N LEU A 383 15.48 2.43 12.74
CA LEU A 383 14.53 3.56 12.73
C LEU A 383 14.65 4.46 13.98
N ALA A 384 15.03 3.87 15.12
CA ALA A 384 15.31 4.58 16.36
C ALA A 384 16.47 3.91 17.12
N PRO A 385 17.24 4.66 17.92
CA PRO A 385 18.22 4.08 18.83
C PRO A 385 17.56 3.15 19.85
N SER A 386 18.00 1.89 19.89
CA SER A 386 17.52 0.92 20.88
C SER A 386 18.21 1.11 22.23
N LEU A 387 17.44 1.02 23.33
CA LEU A 387 18.00 0.87 24.68
C LEU A 387 18.44 -0.58 24.99
N LEU A 388 18.06 -1.54 24.15
CA LEU A 388 18.64 -2.89 24.19
C LEU A 388 20.02 -2.85 23.54
N PRO A 389 21.04 -3.55 24.10
CA PRO A 389 22.37 -3.59 23.52
C PRO A 389 22.33 -4.09 22.07
N LEU A 390 23.21 -3.56 21.23
CA LEU A 390 23.34 -4.00 19.84
C LEU A 390 23.55 -5.53 19.78
N PRO A 391 22.99 -6.23 18.78
CA PRO A 391 23.15 -7.67 18.69
C PRO A 391 24.63 -8.03 18.60
N GLY A 392 25.09 -8.99 19.41
CA GLY A 392 26.48 -9.46 19.43
C GLY A 392 26.89 -10.29 18.21
N TYR A 393 26.43 -9.94 17.01
CA TYR A 393 26.81 -10.53 15.73
C TYR A 393 27.14 -9.40 14.73
N PRO A 394 28.01 -9.63 13.72
CA PRO A 394 28.30 -8.61 12.71
C PRO A 394 27.03 -8.19 11.95
N LEU A 395 26.81 -6.88 11.85
CA LEU A 395 25.66 -6.26 11.19
C LEU A 395 26.16 -5.10 10.31
N THR A 396 25.68 -5.05 9.07
CA THR A 396 25.93 -3.97 8.11
C THR A 396 24.60 -3.47 7.56
N THR A 397 24.35 -2.17 7.67
CA THR A 397 23.16 -1.53 7.11
C THR A 397 23.35 -1.22 5.63
N LEU A 398 22.35 -1.51 4.80
CA LEU A 398 22.39 -1.29 3.35
C LEU A 398 21.06 -0.70 2.86
N ALA A 399 21.13 0.29 1.97
CA ALA A 399 19.96 1.04 1.50
C ALA A 399 19.00 0.21 0.64
N VAL A 400 19.51 -0.80 -0.08
CA VAL A 400 18.71 -1.72 -0.92
C VAL A 400 17.55 -2.36 -0.16
N TYR A 401 17.66 -2.59 1.15
CA TYR A 401 16.58 -3.18 1.95
C TYR A 401 15.30 -2.34 2.01
N GLU A 402 15.37 -1.03 1.70
CA GLU A 402 14.20 -0.16 1.64
C GLU A 402 13.76 0.14 0.19
N ARG A 403 14.42 -0.45 -0.81
CA ARG A 403 14.15 -0.27 -2.25
C ARG A 403 13.61 -1.55 -2.91
N ALA A 404 12.74 -1.39 -3.91
CA ALA A 404 12.06 -2.50 -4.57
C ALA A 404 13.01 -3.44 -5.35
N ASP A 405 14.21 -2.99 -5.70
CA ASP A 405 15.21 -3.82 -6.38
C ASP A 405 15.74 -4.96 -5.52
N PHE A 406 15.63 -4.89 -4.18
CA PHE A 406 15.85 -6.06 -3.31
C PHE A 406 14.97 -7.27 -3.71
N CYS A 407 13.74 -7.00 -4.18
CA CYS A 407 12.80 -8.03 -4.62
C CYS A 407 13.04 -8.50 -6.07
N LEU A 408 13.87 -7.80 -6.85
CA LEU A 408 14.09 -8.05 -8.28
C LEU A 408 14.46 -9.51 -8.60
N PRO A 409 15.41 -10.17 -7.90
CA PRO A 409 15.92 -11.50 -8.33
C PRO A 409 14.86 -12.60 -8.36
N CYS A 410 13.83 -12.48 -7.52
CA CYS A 410 12.75 -13.46 -7.41
C CYS A 410 11.47 -12.99 -8.12
N HIS A 411 11.17 -11.69 -8.14
CA HIS A 411 9.92 -11.14 -8.69
C HIS A 411 10.03 -10.64 -10.15
N GLN A 412 11.18 -10.81 -10.79
CA GLN A 412 11.40 -10.54 -12.20
C GLN A 412 12.21 -11.66 -12.86
N LEU A 413 11.59 -12.41 -13.76
CA LEU A 413 12.29 -13.32 -14.65
C LEU A 413 12.81 -12.57 -15.89
N PRO A 414 13.92 -13.04 -16.51
CA PRO A 414 14.54 -12.37 -17.65
C PRO A 414 13.69 -12.48 -18.94
N PRO A 415 13.83 -11.54 -19.89
CA PRO A 415 13.12 -11.51 -21.16
C PRO A 415 13.13 -12.81 -21.98
N ARG A 416 14.14 -13.67 -21.87
CA ARG A 416 14.11 -15.01 -22.52
C ARG A 416 12.90 -15.88 -22.12
N THR A 417 12.30 -15.63 -20.95
CA THR A 417 11.07 -16.29 -20.46
C THR A 417 9.79 -15.67 -21.02
N ALA A 418 9.88 -14.68 -21.92
CA ALA A 418 8.72 -13.94 -22.36
C ALA A 418 7.74 -14.78 -23.20
N VAL A 419 6.46 -14.60 -22.89
CA VAL A 419 5.31 -15.05 -23.66
C VAL A 419 4.55 -13.79 -24.09
N ALA A 420 4.20 -13.64 -25.36
CA ALA A 420 3.59 -12.41 -25.91
C ALA A 420 4.30 -11.10 -25.45
N GLY A 421 5.64 -11.08 -25.52
CA GLY A 421 6.45 -9.90 -25.16
C GLY A 421 6.51 -9.56 -23.66
N LYS A 422 6.11 -10.47 -22.78
CA LYS A 422 6.10 -10.28 -21.31
C LYS A 422 6.71 -11.50 -20.59
N PRO A 423 7.78 -11.35 -19.77
CA PRO A 423 8.34 -12.40 -18.92
C PRO A 423 7.30 -13.17 -18.09
N LEU A 424 7.61 -14.39 -17.65
CA LEU A 424 6.68 -15.17 -16.81
C LEU A 424 6.40 -14.45 -15.48
N LEU A 425 7.43 -14.17 -14.67
CA LEU A 425 7.33 -13.23 -13.56
C LEU A 425 7.81 -11.87 -14.05
N ASN A 426 6.96 -10.84 -13.93
CA ASN A 426 7.20 -9.52 -14.49
C ASN A 426 6.79 -8.39 -13.51
N THR A 427 6.69 -8.72 -12.22
CA THR A 427 6.09 -7.84 -11.20
C THR A 427 6.92 -6.60 -10.96
N TYR A 428 8.26 -6.72 -10.96
CA TYR A 428 9.14 -5.55 -10.83
C TYR A 428 8.99 -4.60 -12.02
N LYS A 429 8.97 -5.10 -13.27
CA LYS A 429 8.78 -4.25 -14.45
C LYS A 429 7.39 -3.56 -14.45
N GLU A 430 6.35 -4.29 -14.05
CA GLU A 430 4.99 -3.75 -13.90
C GLU A 430 4.92 -2.63 -12.86
N TRP A 431 5.71 -2.71 -11.79
CA TRP A 431 5.88 -1.65 -10.80
C TRP A 431 6.74 -0.48 -11.32
N LEU A 432 7.86 -0.78 -11.98
CA LEU A 432 8.87 0.15 -12.53
C LEU A 432 8.27 1.09 -13.58
N GLU A 433 7.48 0.54 -14.50
CA GLU A 433 6.77 1.31 -15.52
C GLU A 433 5.48 1.94 -14.98
N GLY A 434 4.90 1.32 -13.95
CA GLY A 434 3.69 1.76 -13.28
C GLY A 434 3.86 3.10 -12.55
N PRO A 435 2.76 3.68 -12.03
CA PRO A 435 2.83 4.90 -11.26
C PRO A 435 3.58 4.72 -9.93
N TYR A 436 3.60 3.53 -9.32
CA TYR A 436 4.10 3.32 -7.95
C TYR A 436 5.63 3.41 -7.81
N MET A 437 6.41 2.96 -8.78
CA MET A 437 7.86 3.26 -8.81
C MET A 437 8.11 4.75 -8.91
N LYS A 438 7.36 5.43 -9.78
CA LYS A 438 7.47 6.88 -9.95
C LYS A 438 7.15 7.54 -8.61
N ARG A 439 6.09 7.11 -7.92
CA ARG A 439 5.75 7.47 -6.52
C ARG A 439 6.83 7.13 -5.47
N GLY A 440 7.98 6.56 -5.83
CA GLY A 440 8.95 6.05 -4.85
C GLY A 440 8.38 5.01 -3.87
N VAL A 441 7.16 4.48 -4.11
CA VAL A 441 6.48 3.51 -3.24
C VAL A 441 7.04 2.13 -3.57
N GLN A 442 8.17 1.83 -2.95
CA GLN A 442 8.90 0.56 -3.02
C GLN A 442 8.03 -0.60 -2.50
N CYS A 443 8.27 -1.83 -2.97
CA CYS A 443 7.52 -3.04 -2.59
C CYS A 443 7.32 -3.19 -1.07
N GLN A 444 8.34 -2.83 -0.29
CA GLN A 444 8.38 -2.88 1.17
C GLN A 444 7.21 -2.12 1.82
N HIS A 445 6.78 -0.97 1.28
CA HIS A 445 5.72 -0.15 1.87
C HIS A 445 4.37 -0.90 1.95
N CYS A 446 4.12 -1.84 1.01
CA CYS A 446 2.87 -2.60 0.94
C CYS A 446 3.03 -4.06 1.40
N HIS A 447 4.16 -4.71 1.11
CA HIS A 447 4.38 -6.15 1.38
C HIS A 447 5.25 -6.42 2.61
N MET A 448 5.95 -5.40 3.13
CA MET A 448 6.69 -5.45 4.40
C MET A 448 6.43 -4.19 5.24
N PRO A 449 5.16 -3.75 5.41
CA PRO A 449 4.87 -2.50 6.12
C PRO A 449 5.51 -2.58 7.51
N ASN A 450 6.32 -1.59 7.91
CA ASN A 450 7.02 -1.58 9.21
C ASN A 450 8.04 -2.70 9.39
N ARG A 451 8.56 -3.21 8.27
CA ARG A 451 9.46 -4.37 8.24
C ARG A 451 8.77 -5.58 8.88
N GLU A 452 7.44 -5.68 8.74
CA GLU A 452 6.68 -6.90 9.01
C GLU A 452 7.07 -7.97 7.98
N HIS A 453 7.33 -9.20 8.44
CA HIS A 453 7.82 -10.29 7.58
C HIS A 453 6.68 -11.22 7.13
N SER A 454 5.47 -10.64 6.95
CA SER A 454 4.24 -11.38 6.63
C SER A 454 4.04 -11.60 5.13
N PHE A 455 4.68 -10.80 4.28
CA PHE A 455 4.74 -10.93 2.82
C PHE A 455 3.37 -11.16 2.16
N LYS A 456 2.35 -10.45 2.65
CA LYS A 456 0.96 -10.65 2.24
C LYS A 456 0.75 -10.30 0.76
N GLY A 457 -0.19 -11.01 0.12
CA GLY A 457 -0.42 -10.96 -1.32
C GLY A 457 -1.72 -11.65 -1.69
N ILE A 458 -1.81 -12.26 -2.88
CA ILE A 458 -3.09 -12.78 -3.40
C ILE A 458 -3.66 -14.00 -2.65
N HIS A 459 -2.86 -14.74 -1.89
CA HIS A 459 -3.35 -15.77 -0.97
C HIS A 459 -3.96 -15.20 0.33
N ASP A 460 -3.92 -13.88 0.54
CA ASP A 460 -4.55 -13.18 1.66
C ASP A 460 -5.84 -12.44 1.21
N PRO A 461 -7.04 -12.87 1.67
CA PRO A 461 -8.30 -12.29 1.23
C PRO A 461 -8.52 -10.81 1.61
N GLN A 462 -7.85 -10.31 2.65
CA GLN A 462 -7.95 -8.90 3.03
C GLN A 462 -7.05 -8.06 2.13
N THR A 463 -5.78 -8.44 1.97
CA THR A 463 -4.81 -7.73 1.12
C THR A 463 -5.28 -7.65 -0.34
N PHE A 464 -5.91 -8.70 -0.88
CA PHE A 464 -6.50 -8.62 -2.22
C PHE A 464 -7.71 -7.68 -2.28
N ARG A 465 -8.57 -7.66 -1.25
CA ARG A 465 -9.75 -6.78 -1.20
C ARG A 465 -9.35 -5.29 -1.11
N GLU A 466 -8.33 -4.98 -0.31
CA GLU A 466 -7.75 -3.62 -0.20
C GLU A 466 -7.13 -3.15 -1.52
N GLY A 467 -6.69 -4.09 -2.37
CA GLY A 467 -6.22 -3.80 -3.72
C GLY A 467 -7.29 -3.38 -4.73
N ILE A 468 -8.59 -3.60 -4.46
CA ILE A 468 -9.68 -3.42 -5.43
C ILE A 468 -10.77 -2.44 -5.01
N ALA A 469 -11.43 -1.88 -6.02
CA ALA A 469 -12.77 -1.31 -5.87
C ALA A 469 -13.74 -1.96 -6.87
N LEU A 470 -14.81 -2.58 -6.36
CA LEU A 470 -15.90 -3.12 -7.19
C LEU A 470 -17.09 -2.15 -7.20
N THR A 471 -17.65 -1.87 -8.37
CA THR A 471 -18.95 -1.19 -8.52
C THR A 471 -19.83 -1.98 -9.48
N ALA A 472 -21.16 -1.91 -9.31
CA ALA A 472 -22.09 -2.67 -10.14
C ALA A 472 -23.47 -2.01 -10.20
N ARG A 473 -24.17 -2.18 -11.32
CA ARG A 473 -25.52 -1.62 -11.57
C ARG A 473 -26.34 -2.61 -12.39
N ALA A 474 -27.60 -2.82 -12.01
CA ALA A 474 -28.53 -3.73 -12.69
C ALA A 474 -29.85 -3.01 -13.02
N HIS A 475 -30.33 -3.16 -14.26
CA HIS A 475 -31.59 -2.59 -14.71
C HIS A 475 -32.29 -3.48 -15.74
N ALA A 476 -33.60 -3.33 -15.88
CA ALA A 476 -34.42 -4.02 -16.88
C ALA A 476 -35.22 -3.01 -17.70
N ARG A 477 -35.25 -3.22 -19.02
CA ARG A 477 -36.01 -2.45 -19.99
C ARG A 477 -36.43 -3.35 -21.15
N ASP A 478 -37.65 -3.19 -21.67
CA ASP A 478 -38.14 -3.88 -22.89
C ASP A 478 -37.94 -5.41 -22.87
N GLY A 479 -38.16 -6.03 -21.70
CA GLY A 479 -37.96 -7.47 -21.45
C GLY A 479 -36.49 -7.92 -21.39
N THR A 480 -35.54 -6.99 -21.29
CA THR A 480 -34.10 -7.23 -21.31
C THR A 480 -33.45 -6.70 -20.04
N VAL A 481 -32.82 -7.59 -19.27
CA VAL A 481 -32.01 -7.25 -18.09
C VAL A 481 -30.60 -6.91 -18.55
N THR A 482 -30.08 -5.75 -18.17
CA THR A 482 -28.69 -5.34 -18.39
C THR A 482 -27.98 -5.12 -17.06
N VAL A 483 -26.83 -5.77 -16.88
CA VAL A 483 -25.96 -5.62 -15.70
C VAL A 483 -24.58 -5.17 -16.16
N THR A 484 -24.08 -4.11 -15.54
CA THR A 484 -22.71 -3.61 -15.72
C THR A 484 -21.98 -3.70 -14.39
N VAL A 485 -20.79 -4.32 -14.41
CA VAL A 485 -19.89 -4.43 -13.26
C VAL A 485 -18.52 -3.88 -13.63
N GLU A 486 -17.90 -3.14 -12.73
CA GLU A 486 -16.53 -2.65 -12.85
C GLU A 486 -15.68 -3.12 -11.67
N VAL A 487 -14.47 -3.59 -11.95
CA VAL A 487 -13.46 -3.92 -10.94
C VAL A 487 -12.22 -3.09 -11.26
N ALA A 488 -11.84 -2.19 -10.35
CA ALA A 488 -10.66 -1.33 -10.46
C ALA A 488 -9.50 -1.86 -9.60
N ASN A 489 -8.27 -1.74 -10.09
CA ASN A 489 -7.06 -1.92 -9.30
C ASN A 489 -6.68 -0.57 -8.69
N VAL A 490 -6.95 -0.40 -7.39
CA VAL A 490 -6.76 0.87 -6.68
C VAL A 490 -5.56 0.87 -5.74
N GLY A 491 -5.13 -0.31 -5.29
CA GLY A 491 -4.04 -0.45 -4.30
C GLY A 491 -2.75 -1.11 -4.81
N ALA A 492 -2.80 -1.95 -5.85
CA ALA A 492 -1.63 -2.70 -6.29
C ALA A 492 -0.74 -1.88 -7.24
N GLY A 493 0.54 -1.74 -6.89
CA GLY A 493 1.52 -1.00 -7.67
C GLY A 493 1.99 -1.66 -8.97
N HIS A 494 1.60 -2.92 -9.18
CA HIS A 494 1.80 -3.74 -10.37
C HIS A 494 0.43 -4.15 -10.96
N TYR A 495 0.41 -4.98 -12.00
CA TYR A 495 -0.85 -5.47 -12.58
C TYR A 495 -1.60 -6.35 -11.57
N LEU A 496 -2.93 -6.38 -11.66
CA LEU A 496 -3.80 -7.18 -10.79
C LEU A 496 -4.56 -8.25 -11.58
N PRO A 497 -4.48 -9.54 -11.19
CA PRO A 497 -3.41 -10.10 -10.36
C PRO A 497 -2.08 -10.16 -11.13
N THR A 498 -0.92 -10.00 -10.50
CA THR A 498 0.39 -10.08 -11.18
C THR A 498 0.83 -11.54 -11.39
N THR A 499 1.80 -11.78 -12.28
CA THR A 499 2.22 -13.10 -12.79
C THR A 499 1.10 -13.86 -13.55
N PRO A 500 1.38 -14.99 -14.23
CA PRO A 500 0.36 -15.85 -14.84
C PRO A 500 -0.29 -16.84 -13.86
N THR A 501 0.25 -17.00 -12.65
CA THR A 501 -0.17 -18.04 -11.71
C THR A 501 -1.62 -17.87 -11.22
N PRO A 502 -2.01 -16.71 -10.64
CA PRO A 502 -3.35 -16.49 -10.13
C PRO A 502 -4.37 -16.06 -11.20
N ALA A 503 -5.65 -16.19 -10.84
CA ALA A 503 -6.75 -15.50 -11.51
C ALA A 503 -7.80 -15.04 -10.51
N ALA A 504 -8.51 -13.96 -10.85
CA ALA A 504 -9.83 -13.70 -10.31
C ALA A 504 -10.90 -14.01 -11.36
N TRP A 505 -12.08 -14.45 -10.92
CA TRP A 505 -13.20 -14.85 -11.73
C TRP A 505 -14.40 -13.99 -11.36
N LEU A 506 -14.65 -12.96 -12.17
CA LEU A 506 -15.82 -12.13 -12.03
C LEU A 506 -17.02 -12.86 -12.63
N SER A 507 -18.15 -12.86 -11.92
CA SER A 507 -19.39 -13.48 -12.36
C SER A 507 -20.61 -12.62 -12.07
N ILE A 508 -21.63 -12.75 -12.93
CA ILE A 508 -22.97 -12.19 -12.76
C ILE A 508 -23.95 -13.35 -12.91
N GLU A 509 -24.82 -13.55 -11.93
CA GLU A 509 -25.86 -14.57 -11.90
C GLU A 509 -27.22 -13.89 -11.64
N LEU A 510 -28.16 -14.03 -12.58
CA LEU A 510 -29.53 -13.53 -12.43
C LEU A 510 -30.36 -14.51 -11.60
N LEU A 511 -31.07 -13.98 -10.62
CA LEU A 511 -31.91 -14.73 -9.68
C LEU A 511 -33.38 -14.36 -9.87
N ASP A 512 -34.27 -15.32 -9.64
CA ASP A 512 -35.71 -15.09 -9.52
C ASP A 512 -36.09 -14.49 -8.15
N ALA A 513 -37.39 -14.17 -8.00
CA ALA A 513 -37.96 -13.65 -6.75
C ALA A 513 -37.84 -14.58 -5.52
N ARG A 514 -37.33 -15.81 -5.69
CA ARG A 514 -37.06 -16.80 -4.64
C ARG A 514 -35.55 -16.97 -4.38
N GLY A 515 -34.71 -16.12 -4.99
CA GLY A 515 -33.25 -16.19 -4.90
C GLY A 515 -32.61 -17.32 -5.73
N LYS A 516 -33.38 -17.98 -6.61
CA LYS A 516 -32.90 -19.14 -7.39
C LYS A 516 -32.27 -18.69 -8.72
N PRO A 517 -31.10 -19.24 -9.12
CA PRO A 517 -30.47 -18.94 -10.40
C PRO A 517 -31.35 -19.26 -11.62
N ILE A 518 -31.44 -18.29 -12.53
CA ILE A 518 -32.20 -18.40 -13.78
C ILE A 518 -31.33 -19.07 -14.86
N ARG A 519 -31.90 -20.07 -15.55
CA ARG A 519 -31.20 -20.80 -16.63
C ARG A 519 -30.77 -19.84 -17.74
N GLY A 520 -29.47 -19.81 -18.03
CA GLY A 520 -28.87 -18.88 -19.01
C GLY A 520 -28.55 -17.49 -18.45
N GLY A 521 -29.02 -17.14 -17.25
CA GLY A 521 -28.75 -15.88 -16.55
C GLY A 521 -27.35 -15.76 -15.95
N LEU A 522 -26.37 -16.56 -16.39
CA LEU A 522 -25.01 -16.61 -15.85
C LEU A 522 -24.00 -16.10 -16.88
N ALA A 523 -23.15 -15.14 -16.48
CA ALA A 523 -21.96 -14.75 -17.21
C ALA A 523 -20.73 -14.82 -16.30
N LYS A 524 -19.56 -15.16 -16.88
CA LYS A 524 -18.27 -15.18 -16.20
C LYS A 524 -17.20 -14.50 -17.06
N GLN A 525 -16.21 -13.91 -16.40
CA GLN A 525 -15.04 -13.27 -17.00
C GLN A 525 -13.82 -13.55 -16.13
N ARG A 526 -12.79 -14.19 -16.69
CA ARG A 526 -11.48 -14.32 -16.03
C ARG A 526 -10.77 -12.97 -16.07
N ILE A 527 -10.16 -12.59 -14.95
CA ILE A 527 -9.30 -11.44 -14.73
C ILE A 527 -7.92 -12.01 -14.35
N GLY A 528 -7.00 -12.03 -15.30
CA GLY A 528 -5.72 -12.68 -15.15
C GLY A 528 -5.04 -12.90 -16.50
N ARG A 529 -3.78 -13.31 -16.47
CA ARG A 529 -3.04 -13.70 -17.67
C ARG A 529 -3.23 -15.19 -17.90
N ASP A 530 -3.70 -15.59 -19.07
CA ASP A 530 -3.97 -16.99 -19.40
C ASP A 530 -2.92 -17.48 -20.40
N ILE A 531 -1.97 -18.26 -19.90
CA ILE A 531 -0.94 -18.91 -20.70
C ILE A 531 -1.06 -20.43 -20.62
N TYR A 532 -0.46 -21.11 -21.59
CA TYR A 532 -0.28 -22.55 -21.56
C TYR A 532 1.04 -22.95 -22.24
N PHE A 533 1.45 -24.19 -22.01
CA PHE A 533 2.61 -24.80 -22.63
C PHE A 533 2.25 -26.18 -23.20
N ASP A 534 2.54 -26.39 -24.48
CA ASP A 534 2.27 -27.63 -25.24
C ASP A 534 3.53 -28.21 -25.92
N GLY A 535 4.69 -27.60 -25.67
CA GLY A 535 5.91 -27.72 -26.46
C GLY A 535 6.46 -26.31 -26.77
N SER A 536 5.57 -25.33 -26.91
CA SER A 536 5.88 -23.90 -26.94
C SER A 536 5.01 -23.13 -25.94
N TRP A 537 5.42 -21.91 -25.58
CA TRP A 537 4.65 -21.04 -24.68
C TRP A 537 3.69 -20.16 -25.46
N HIS A 538 2.42 -20.16 -25.06
CA HIS A 538 1.35 -19.39 -25.70
C HIS A 538 0.57 -18.57 -24.68
N GLU A 539 0.04 -17.41 -25.10
CA GLU A 539 -0.87 -16.58 -24.31
C GLU A 539 -2.22 -16.53 -25.04
N ARG A 540 -3.31 -16.92 -24.37
CA ARG A 540 -4.68 -16.85 -24.91
C ARG A 540 -5.34 -15.49 -24.64
N ALA A 541 -5.04 -14.89 -23.49
CA ALA A 541 -5.52 -13.57 -23.10
C ALA A 541 -4.69 -12.98 -21.95
N ASP A 542 -4.64 -11.65 -21.85
CA ASP A 542 -4.17 -10.94 -20.68
C ASP A 542 -5.21 -9.91 -20.22
N THR A 543 -6.13 -10.36 -19.37
CA THR A 543 -7.23 -9.53 -18.83
C THR A 543 -6.89 -8.90 -17.48
N ARG A 544 -5.61 -8.87 -17.11
CA ARG A 544 -5.12 -8.21 -15.89
C ARG A 544 -5.36 -6.69 -15.93
N ILE A 545 -5.43 -6.11 -14.76
CA ILE A 545 -5.77 -4.70 -14.53
C ILE A 545 -4.52 -3.93 -14.06
N PRO A 546 -3.94 -3.02 -14.87
CA PRO A 546 -2.82 -2.17 -14.48
C PRO A 546 -3.13 -1.32 -13.22
N PRO A 547 -2.12 -0.76 -12.55
CA PRO A 547 -2.34 0.15 -11.43
C PRO A 547 -3.18 1.37 -11.82
N GLY A 548 -4.26 1.63 -11.08
CA GLY A 548 -5.19 2.74 -11.34
C GLY A 548 -6.22 2.48 -12.46
N GLU A 549 -6.12 1.36 -13.17
CA GLU A 549 -7.05 0.98 -14.24
C GLU A 549 -8.24 0.15 -13.72
N LYS A 550 -9.25 -0.06 -14.59
CA LYS A 550 -10.39 -0.95 -14.31
C LYS A 550 -10.73 -1.90 -15.46
N LEU A 551 -11.42 -2.98 -15.15
CA LEU A 551 -12.07 -3.90 -16.09
C LEU A 551 -13.59 -3.78 -15.94
N THR A 552 -14.30 -3.63 -17.06
CA THR A 552 -15.75 -3.42 -17.10
C THR A 552 -16.41 -4.59 -17.84
N MET A 553 -17.34 -5.29 -17.19
CA MET A 553 -18.18 -6.33 -17.78
C MET A 553 -19.63 -5.84 -17.83
N THR A 554 -20.10 -5.50 -19.03
CA THR A 554 -21.52 -5.33 -19.33
C THR A 554 -22.07 -6.58 -20.01
N ARG A 555 -23.25 -7.04 -19.59
CA ARG A 555 -23.98 -8.17 -20.15
C ARG A 555 -25.47 -7.88 -20.15
N ALA A 556 -26.18 -8.40 -21.15
CA ALA A 556 -27.62 -8.25 -21.32
C ALA A 556 -28.27 -9.62 -21.56
N TRP A 557 -29.47 -9.83 -21.01
CA TRP A 557 -30.24 -11.08 -21.09
C TRP A 557 -31.71 -10.78 -21.34
N ARG A 558 -32.30 -11.43 -22.36
CA ARG A 558 -33.75 -11.42 -22.59
C ARG A 558 -34.40 -12.56 -21.80
N VAL A 559 -34.71 -12.30 -20.53
CA VAL A 559 -35.24 -13.30 -19.58
C VAL A 559 -36.39 -12.72 -18.77
N ALA A 560 -37.39 -13.55 -18.47
CA ALA A 560 -38.51 -13.20 -17.58
C ALA A 560 -38.22 -13.59 -16.12
N GLY A 561 -38.86 -12.91 -15.17
CA GLY A 561 -38.85 -13.27 -13.75
C GLY A 561 -37.57 -12.96 -12.96
N ALA A 562 -36.55 -12.37 -13.60
CA ALA A 562 -35.32 -11.93 -12.93
C ALA A 562 -35.59 -10.69 -12.06
N THR A 563 -35.31 -10.78 -10.76
CA THR A 563 -35.48 -9.67 -9.80
C THR A 563 -34.16 -9.18 -9.22
N THR A 564 -33.14 -10.04 -9.15
CA THR A 564 -31.86 -9.75 -8.50
C THR A 564 -30.70 -10.19 -9.39
N ALA A 565 -29.62 -9.40 -9.43
CA ALA A 565 -28.35 -9.78 -10.01
C ALA A 565 -27.32 -10.00 -8.89
N ARG A 566 -26.86 -11.24 -8.70
CA ARG A 566 -25.74 -11.59 -7.84
C ARG A 566 -24.44 -11.37 -8.61
N VAL A 567 -23.59 -10.49 -8.10
CA VAL A 567 -22.24 -10.22 -8.60
C VAL A 567 -21.24 -10.83 -7.63
N LYS A 568 -20.31 -11.64 -8.12
CA LYS A 568 -19.32 -12.34 -7.29
C LYS A 568 -17.95 -12.34 -7.94
N LEU A 569 -16.93 -11.98 -7.18
CA LEU A 569 -15.52 -12.00 -7.58
C LEU A 569 -14.79 -13.05 -6.74
N ASP A 570 -14.63 -14.23 -7.33
CA ASP A 570 -13.85 -15.32 -6.71
C ASP A 570 -12.37 -15.22 -7.10
N VAL A 571 -11.48 -15.57 -6.19
CA VAL A 571 -10.03 -15.56 -6.41
C VAL A 571 -9.50 -16.98 -6.29
N HIS A 572 -8.70 -17.35 -7.29
CA HIS A 572 -8.03 -18.63 -7.43
C HIS A 572 -6.52 -18.32 -7.46
N PRO A 573 -5.83 -18.31 -6.30
CA PRO A 573 -4.44 -17.85 -6.23
C PRO A 573 -3.45 -18.71 -7.02
N ASP A 574 -3.77 -19.99 -7.25
CA ASP A 574 -2.94 -20.98 -7.94
C ASP A 574 -3.56 -21.47 -9.27
N ASP A 575 -4.47 -20.69 -9.86
CA ASP A 575 -5.29 -21.00 -11.06
C ASP A 575 -4.56 -21.72 -12.22
N TYR A 576 -3.35 -21.27 -12.58
CA TYR A 576 -2.50 -21.92 -13.59
C TYR A 576 -1.95 -23.27 -13.09
N TYR A 577 -1.43 -23.31 -11.87
CA TYR A 577 -0.81 -24.50 -11.30
C TYR A 577 -1.83 -25.60 -11.01
N GLU A 578 -3.05 -25.27 -10.62
CA GLU A 578 -4.14 -26.25 -10.51
C GLU A 578 -4.43 -26.94 -11.85
N ARG A 579 -4.45 -26.19 -12.97
CA ARG A 579 -4.58 -26.76 -14.32
C ARG A 579 -3.37 -27.64 -14.67
N LEU A 580 -2.16 -27.21 -14.32
CA LEU A 580 -0.94 -27.97 -14.53
C LEU A 580 -0.99 -29.30 -13.78
N TYR A 581 -1.22 -29.29 -12.46
CA TYR A 581 -1.24 -30.48 -11.61
C TYR A 581 -2.37 -31.44 -12.03
N ALA A 582 -3.58 -30.92 -12.27
CA ALA A 582 -4.71 -31.71 -12.76
C ALA A 582 -4.55 -32.23 -14.21
N SER A 583 -3.54 -31.76 -14.95
CA SER A 583 -3.10 -32.33 -16.24
C SER A 583 -2.04 -33.41 -16.02
N GLN A 584 -1.00 -33.14 -15.22
CA GLN A 584 0.08 -34.09 -14.92
C GLN A 584 -0.45 -35.37 -14.24
N LEU A 585 -1.43 -35.25 -13.34
CA LEU A 585 -2.03 -36.39 -12.63
C LEU A 585 -2.78 -37.38 -13.53
N ARG A 586 -3.11 -37.02 -14.77
CA ARG A 586 -3.70 -37.91 -15.78
C ARG A 586 -2.65 -38.80 -16.46
N LYS A 587 -1.36 -38.48 -16.32
CA LYS A 587 -0.25 -39.24 -16.89
C LYS A 587 0.14 -40.38 -15.94
N ARG A 588 0.87 -41.36 -16.48
CA ARG A 588 1.59 -42.35 -15.64
C ARG A 588 2.73 -41.63 -14.92
N LEU A 589 2.70 -41.67 -13.59
CA LEU A 589 3.68 -41.06 -12.69
C LEU A 589 4.10 -42.10 -11.65
N VAL A 590 5.30 -41.96 -11.08
CA VAL A 590 5.73 -42.72 -9.89
C VAL A 590 4.94 -42.25 -8.65
N PRO A 591 4.71 -43.10 -7.64
CA PRO A 591 3.82 -42.79 -6.49
C PRO A 591 4.20 -41.51 -5.75
N GLU A 592 5.48 -41.25 -5.58
CA GLU A 592 6.04 -40.12 -4.84
C GLU A 592 5.71 -38.80 -5.55
N ARG A 593 5.98 -38.74 -6.86
CA ARG A 593 5.66 -37.59 -7.71
C ARG A 593 4.14 -37.37 -7.83
N ARG A 594 3.36 -38.45 -7.81
CA ARG A 594 1.89 -38.39 -7.78
C ARG A 594 1.37 -37.75 -6.49
N ALA A 595 1.80 -38.24 -5.33
CA ALA A 595 1.38 -37.71 -4.03
C ALA A 595 1.68 -36.21 -3.88
N LEU A 596 2.86 -35.75 -4.32
CA LEU A 596 3.23 -34.33 -4.30
C LEU A 596 2.30 -33.45 -5.17
N TYR A 597 1.88 -33.92 -6.36
CA TYR A 597 0.91 -33.20 -7.20
C TYR A 597 -0.52 -33.24 -6.64
N GLU A 598 -0.93 -34.36 -6.04
CA GLU A 598 -2.25 -34.50 -5.38
C GLU A 598 -2.35 -33.56 -4.16
N GLU A 599 -1.31 -33.49 -3.34
CA GLU A 599 -1.22 -32.55 -2.23
C GLU A 599 -1.21 -31.09 -2.72
N ALA A 600 -0.40 -30.77 -3.73
CA ALA A 600 -0.33 -29.41 -4.28
C ALA A 600 -1.67 -28.93 -4.88
N LEU A 601 -2.39 -29.82 -5.58
CA LEU A 601 -3.71 -29.54 -6.12
C LEU A 601 -4.77 -29.36 -5.02
N ALA A 602 -4.68 -30.13 -3.93
CA ALA A 602 -5.55 -29.96 -2.76
C ALA A 602 -5.27 -28.63 -2.03
N ARG A 603 -3.98 -28.27 -1.85
CA ARG A 603 -3.55 -26.99 -1.26
C ARG A 603 -4.07 -25.79 -2.07
N GLY A 604 -3.85 -25.76 -3.39
CA GLY A 604 -4.28 -24.66 -4.25
C GLY A 604 -5.80 -24.46 -4.27
N ARG A 605 -6.58 -25.55 -4.38
CA ARG A 605 -8.05 -25.51 -4.28
C ARG A 605 -8.57 -25.02 -2.93
N LYS A 606 -7.87 -25.35 -1.84
CA LYS A 606 -8.20 -24.85 -0.50
C LYS A 606 -7.90 -23.35 -0.33
N ALA A 607 -7.06 -22.77 -1.18
CA ALA A 607 -6.76 -21.34 -1.20
C ALA A 607 -7.79 -20.49 -1.98
N HIS A 608 -8.86 -21.10 -2.53
CA HIS A 608 -9.94 -20.35 -3.19
C HIS A 608 -10.76 -19.55 -2.17
N TYR A 609 -11.08 -18.30 -2.48
CA TYR A 609 -11.96 -17.47 -1.65
C TYR A 609 -12.76 -16.47 -2.49
N THR A 610 -13.86 -15.97 -1.92
CA THR A 610 -14.63 -14.87 -2.50
C THR A 610 -14.10 -13.54 -1.97
N ALA A 611 -13.55 -12.70 -2.85
CA ALA A 611 -13.10 -11.36 -2.48
C ALA A 611 -14.30 -10.43 -2.22
N GLU A 612 -15.25 -10.42 -3.16
CA GLU A 612 -16.47 -9.59 -3.11
C GLU A 612 -17.68 -10.40 -3.55
N GLN A 613 -18.81 -10.25 -2.85
CA GLN A 613 -20.12 -10.68 -3.33
C GLN A 613 -21.15 -9.59 -3.01
N ARG A 614 -22.01 -9.26 -3.98
CA ARG A 614 -23.07 -8.26 -3.84
C ARG A 614 -24.32 -8.75 -4.57
N GLU A 615 -25.49 -8.54 -3.98
CA GLU A 615 -26.78 -8.79 -4.63
C GLU A 615 -27.47 -7.46 -4.89
N LEU A 616 -27.96 -7.28 -6.12
CA LEU A 616 -28.43 -5.99 -6.63
C LEU A 616 -29.86 -6.13 -7.14
N PRO A 617 -30.83 -5.34 -6.67
CA PRO A 617 -32.17 -5.34 -7.25
C PRO A 617 -32.10 -4.86 -8.70
N ILE A 618 -32.82 -5.53 -9.60
CA ILE A 618 -32.92 -5.17 -11.00
C ILE A 618 -33.96 -4.05 -11.14
N THR A 619 -33.49 -2.82 -11.33
CA THR A 619 -34.37 -1.64 -11.41
C THR A 619 -35.04 -1.51 -12.79
N ALA A 620 -36.34 -1.23 -12.86
CA ALA A 620 -36.99 -0.87 -14.13
C ALA A 620 -36.45 0.49 -14.62
N ARG A 621 -36.26 0.64 -15.94
CA ARG A 621 -35.71 1.84 -16.60
C ARG A 621 -36.31 2.09 -17.99
#